data_AF-A0AAD4I067-F1
#
_entry.id   AF-A0AAD4I067-F1
#
_cell.length_a   1.000
_cell.length_b   1.000
_cell.length_c   1.000
_cell.angle_alpha   90.00
_cell.angle_beta   90.00
_cell.angle_gamma   90.00
#
_symmetry.space_group_name_H-M   'P 1'
#
loop_
_entity.id
_entity.type
_entity.pdbx_description
1 polymer ?
#
loop_
_entity_poly.entity_id
_entity_poly.type
_entity_poly.pdbx_seq_one_letter_code
_entity_poly.pdbx_strand_id
1 'polypeptide(L)'
;MFGKFKAGDYYPVNIGDLFASDKYQVVRKDHDYVTLKIFTRNYTETSRDEFRTYEVLSKANPSHPGHRHVRTALDMFSIDRPEGEHQCIVQRPMWDSWKDLLLRNPSGRFSDALLKGGLQHLLLALDYMHSECKLVHTDIKADNILHAIADQGILNTFVKEELETPSPRKCADGSPVYMGDVKRNHDAQPNVYRSPEVMIQAPWSYPADIWNVGAMIWDVFQGGHLFYGQDPTGKGYTTRAHLAEVIGLLGPPPLDLLERGIRSKEFFSEAGQWIAEVPIPQGNSLDNAEHFLAGRNKAMFLNFVKGMLAWRPEDRKTAAELLKDPWLTTWEISD
;
A
#
# COMPACT_ATOMS: atom_id res chain seq x y z
N MET A 1 -7.48 -20.35 -7.14
CA MET A 1 -8.84 -20.72 -7.59
C MET A 1 -9.74 -19.52 -7.35
N PHE A 2 -10.22 -18.87 -8.41
CA PHE A 2 -11.10 -17.69 -8.31
C PHE A 2 -12.33 -18.03 -7.47
N GLY A 3 -12.68 -17.17 -6.50
CA GLY A 3 -14.02 -17.22 -5.91
C GLY A 3 -15.02 -17.05 -7.04
N LYS A 4 -15.91 -18.04 -7.23
CA LYS A 4 -16.93 -17.98 -8.28
C LYS A 4 -17.75 -16.69 -8.09
N PHE A 5 -17.82 -15.87 -9.13
CA PHE A 5 -18.77 -14.75 -9.19
C PHE A 5 -20.17 -15.28 -8.81
N LYS A 6 -20.79 -14.68 -7.80
CA LYS A 6 -22.17 -14.97 -7.40
C LYS A 6 -23.02 -13.77 -7.79
N ALA A 7 -23.89 -13.98 -8.77
CA ALA A 7 -24.93 -13.01 -9.10
C ALA A 7 -25.75 -12.72 -7.83
N GLY A 8 -25.93 -11.44 -7.49
CA GLY A 8 -26.60 -11.00 -6.25
C GLY A 8 -25.68 -10.43 -5.17
N ASP A 9 -24.37 -10.75 -5.17
CA ASP A 9 -23.42 -10.17 -4.20
C ASP A 9 -22.99 -8.73 -4.57
N TYR A 10 -23.00 -8.42 -5.86
CA TYR A 10 -22.60 -7.13 -6.44
C TYR A 10 -23.82 -6.27 -6.74
N TYR A 11 -23.67 -4.95 -6.59
CA TYR A 11 -24.70 -4.00 -7.02
C TYR A 11 -24.55 -3.74 -8.54
N PRO A 12 -25.59 -3.97 -9.36
CA PRO A 12 -25.53 -3.68 -10.78
C PRO A 12 -25.72 -2.17 -11.02
N VAL A 13 -24.61 -1.45 -11.24
CA VAL A 13 -24.62 0.00 -11.51
C VAL A 13 -24.80 0.26 -13.00
N ASN A 14 -25.73 1.15 -13.35
CA ASN A 14 -25.96 1.63 -14.70
C ASN A 14 -25.69 3.13 -14.81
N ILE A 15 -25.33 3.56 -16.02
CA ILE A 15 -25.20 4.99 -16.33
C ILE A 15 -26.58 5.64 -16.17
N GLY A 16 -26.62 6.77 -15.45
CA GLY A 16 -27.85 7.48 -15.12
C GLY A 16 -28.49 7.07 -13.79
N ASP A 17 -28.01 6.02 -13.12
CA ASP A 17 -28.48 5.66 -11.77
C ASP A 17 -28.29 6.83 -10.80
N LEU A 18 -29.27 7.01 -9.91
CA LEU A 18 -29.28 8.05 -8.88
C LEU A 18 -29.12 7.41 -7.49
N PHE A 19 -28.28 8.02 -6.65
CA PHE A 19 -27.97 7.57 -5.30
C PHE A 19 -28.07 8.71 -4.29
N ALA A 20 -28.26 8.34 -3.02
CA ALA A 20 -28.37 9.25 -1.87
C ALA A 20 -29.35 10.41 -2.11
N SER A 21 -30.62 10.07 -2.38
CA SER A 21 -31.69 11.05 -2.64
C SER A 21 -31.34 12.01 -3.78
N ASP A 22 -30.94 11.44 -4.92
CA ASP A 22 -30.60 12.15 -6.17
C ASP A 22 -29.37 13.08 -6.08
N LYS A 23 -28.59 12.99 -5.00
CA LYS A 23 -27.36 13.76 -4.82
C LYS A 23 -26.22 13.29 -5.73
N TYR A 24 -26.15 11.99 -6.01
CA TYR A 24 -25.12 11.41 -6.87
C TYR A 24 -25.75 10.72 -8.05
N GLN A 25 -25.41 11.18 -9.26
CA GLN A 25 -25.77 10.50 -10.49
C GLN A 25 -24.54 9.79 -11.07
N VAL A 26 -24.72 8.58 -11.59
CA VAL A 26 -23.70 7.89 -12.39
C VAL A 26 -23.59 8.60 -13.73
N VAL A 27 -22.83 9.68 -13.73
CA VAL A 27 -22.69 10.56 -14.89
C VAL A 27 -21.51 10.15 -15.76
N ARG A 28 -21.65 10.54 -17.02
CA ARG A 28 -20.56 10.70 -17.97
C ARG A 28 -20.50 12.15 -18.50
N LYS A 29 -20.93 13.18 -17.74
CA LYS A 29 -20.66 14.61 -18.02
C LYS A 29 -21.19 15.61 -16.94
N ASP A 30 -20.57 16.81 -16.91
CA ASP A 30 -21.08 18.13 -16.47
C ASP A 30 -21.37 18.41 -14.98
N HIS A 31 -20.68 17.73 -14.06
CA HIS A 31 -20.71 18.05 -12.63
C HIS A 31 -19.34 17.88 -11.96
N ASP A 32 -19.20 18.34 -10.71
CA ASP A 32 -18.06 17.97 -9.88
C ASP A 32 -18.02 16.44 -9.72
N TYR A 33 -16.92 15.83 -10.11
CA TYR A 33 -16.80 14.38 -10.16
C TYR A 33 -16.43 13.80 -8.81
N VAL A 34 -17.02 12.64 -8.51
CA VAL A 34 -16.70 11.82 -7.33
C VAL A 34 -16.49 10.36 -7.74
N THR A 35 -15.78 9.61 -6.92
CA THR A 35 -15.73 8.14 -7.01
C THR A 35 -16.70 7.55 -6.01
N LEU A 36 -17.61 6.69 -6.48
CA LEU A 36 -18.51 5.91 -5.64
C LEU A 36 -18.01 4.47 -5.53
N LYS A 37 -17.63 4.05 -4.33
CA LYS A 37 -17.28 2.65 -4.03
C LYS A 37 -18.46 1.97 -3.36
N ILE A 38 -19.03 0.96 -4.02
CA ILE A 38 -20.15 0.16 -3.52
C ILE A 38 -19.62 -1.20 -3.07
N PHE A 39 -19.80 -1.54 -1.80
CA PHE A 39 -19.33 -2.81 -1.23
C PHE A 39 -20.29 -3.96 -1.57
N THR A 40 -19.75 -5.18 -1.68
CA THR A 40 -20.55 -6.39 -1.90
C THR A 40 -21.32 -6.81 -0.63
N ARG A 41 -22.53 -7.37 -0.76
CA ARG A 41 -23.39 -7.74 0.39
C ARG A 41 -22.79 -8.78 1.32
N ASN A 42 -22.17 -9.82 0.75
CA ASN A 42 -21.49 -10.87 1.51
C ASN A 42 -20.09 -10.39 1.90
N TYR A 43 -20.06 -9.43 2.81
CA TYR A 43 -18.82 -8.90 3.40
C TYR A 43 -17.92 -10.05 3.84
N THR A 44 -16.70 -10.09 3.32
CA THR A 44 -15.59 -10.68 4.08
C THR A 44 -15.30 -9.74 5.25
N GLU A 45 -14.78 -10.25 6.37
CA GLU A 45 -14.40 -9.41 7.53
C GLU A 45 -13.58 -8.19 7.10
N THR A 46 -12.65 -8.37 6.17
CA THR A 46 -11.83 -7.32 5.53
C THR A 46 -12.63 -6.14 4.96
N SER A 47 -13.79 -6.38 4.35
CA SER A 47 -14.60 -5.29 3.76
C SER A 47 -15.32 -4.46 4.83
N ARG A 48 -15.66 -5.08 5.98
CA ARG A 48 -16.21 -4.36 7.14
C ARG A 48 -15.13 -3.53 7.83
N ASP A 49 -13.89 -4.03 7.83
CA ASP A 49 -12.75 -3.31 8.41
C ASP A 49 -12.41 -2.04 7.61
N GLU A 50 -12.51 -2.08 6.28
CA GLU A 50 -12.30 -0.89 5.45
C GLU A 50 -13.38 0.18 5.72
N PHE A 51 -14.67 -0.17 5.74
CA PHE A 51 -15.73 0.82 6.00
C PHE A 51 -15.57 1.48 7.38
N ARG A 52 -15.28 0.68 8.42
CA ARG A 52 -14.98 1.18 9.78
C ARG A 52 -13.75 2.08 9.82
N THR A 53 -12.75 1.79 9.00
CA THR A 53 -11.56 2.65 8.86
C THR A 53 -11.95 4.07 8.45
N TYR A 54 -12.87 4.21 7.49
CA TYR A 54 -13.38 5.53 7.10
C TYR A 54 -14.21 6.22 8.19
N GLU A 55 -14.95 5.46 9.02
CA GLU A 55 -15.65 6.01 10.19
C GLU A 55 -14.69 6.53 11.27
N VAL A 56 -13.53 5.88 11.45
CA VAL A 56 -12.46 6.37 12.35
C VAL A 56 -11.82 7.62 11.78
N LEU A 57 -11.47 7.61 10.48
CA LEU A 57 -10.86 8.75 9.80
C LEU A 57 -11.74 10.00 9.84
N SER A 58 -13.07 9.86 9.72
CA SER A 58 -14.00 11.00 9.75
C SER A 58 -14.14 11.66 11.13
N LYS A 59 -13.77 10.95 12.21
CA LYS A 59 -13.82 11.43 13.60
C LYS A 59 -12.46 11.92 14.11
N ALA A 60 -11.38 11.59 13.41
CA ALA A 60 -10.02 11.98 13.78
C ALA A 60 -9.74 13.46 13.47
N ASN A 61 -8.62 13.98 13.97
CA ASN A 61 -8.26 15.39 13.92
C ASN A 61 -8.00 15.90 12.48
N PRO A 62 -8.92 16.68 11.86
CA PRO A 62 -8.76 17.11 10.48
C PRO A 62 -7.70 18.22 10.31
N SER A 63 -7.23 18.81 11.41
CA SER A 63 -6.24 19.90 11.41
C SER A 63 -4.80 19.40 11.35
N HIS A 64 -4.58 18.10 11.55
CA HIS A 64 -3.25 17.51 11.44
C HIS A 64 -2.71 17.69 10.00
N PRO A 65 -1.45 18.10 9.79
CA PRO A 65 -0.91 18.37 8.44
C PRO A 65 -0.91 17.13 7.54
N GLY A 66 -0.92 15.94 8.12
CA GLY A 66 -1.05 14.65 7.45
C GLY A 66 -2.45 14.30 6.96
N HIS A 67 -3.51 14.89 7.53
CA HIS A 67 -4.90 14.55 7.19
C HIS A 67 -5.20 14.71 5.69
N ARG A 68 -4.71 15.79 5.06
CA ARG A 68 -4.89 16.04 3.62
C ARG A 68 -4.20 15.03 2.70
N HIS A 69 -3.30 14.21 3.25
CA HIS A 69 -2.55 13.19 2.51
C HIS A 69 -3.16 11.78 2.69
N VAL A 70 -4.25 11.65 3.46
CA VAL A 70 -5.03 10.42 3.59
C VAL A 70 -6.35 10.61 2.84
N ARG A 71 -6.75 9.58 2.07
CA ARG A 71 -8.03 9.62 1.36
C ARG A 71 -9.17 9.46 2.37
N THR A 72 -10.07 10.44 2.42
CA THR A 72 -11.24 10.44 3.31
C THR A 72 -12.54 10.22 2.54
N ALA A 73 -13.60 9.90 3.26
CA ALA A 73 -14.95 9.84 2.71
C ALA A 73 -15.55 11.26 2.67
N LEU A 74 -16.05 11.66 1.50
CA LEU A 74 -16.89 12.86 1.36
C LEU A 74 -18.31 12.60 1.86
N ASP A 75 -18.78 11.36 1.71
CA ASP A 75 -20.09 10.91 2.13
C ASP A 75 -20.08 9.39 2.33
N MET A 76 -20.95 8.91 3.21
CA MET A 76 -21.10 7.49 3.53
C MET A 76 -22.59 7.20 3.68
N PHE A 77 -23.09 6.26 2.90
CA PHE A 77 -24.50 5.89 2.92
C PHE A 77 -24.67 4.42 2.57
N SER A 78 -25.92 3.96 2.61
CA SER A 78 -26.28 2.60 2.28
C SER A 78 -27.39 2.53 1.24
N ILE A 79 -27.37 1.48 0.43
CA ILE A 79 -28.41 1.20 -0.54
C ILE A 79 -29.16 -0.05 -0.09
N ASP A 80 -30.42 0.12 0.28
CA ASP A 80 -31.31 -0.98 0.64
C ASP A 80 -31.83 -1.71 -0.59
N ARG A 81 -31.70 -3.03 -0.59
CA ARG A 81 -32.35 -3.93 -1.56
C ARG A 81 -33.07 -5.06 -0.83
N PRO A 82 -34.07 -5.72 -1.45
CA PRO A 82 -34.81 -6.82 -0.83
C PRO A 82 -33.91 -7.95 -0.30
N GLU A 83 -32.75 -8.17 -0.93
CA GLU A 83 -31.82 -9.23 -0.57
C GLU A 83 -30.60 -8.73 0.24
N GLY A 84 -30.63 -7.48 0.74
CA GLY A 84 -29.64 -6.95 1.68
C GLY A 84 -29.09 -5.56 1.30
N GLU A 85 -28.39 -4.95 2.26
CA GLU A 85 -27.84 -3.61 2.18
C GLU A 85 -26.44 -3.58 1.53
N HIS A 86 -26.18 -2.57 0.72
CA HIS A 86 -24.83 -2.24 0.23
C HIS A 86 -24.31 -0.95 0.86
N GLN A 87 -23.22 -1.03 1.61
CA GLN A 87 -22.51 0.14 2.08
C GLN A 87 -21.80 0.84 0.93
N CYS A 88 -21.78 2.17 0.98
CA CYS A 88 -21.24 3.02 -0.05
C CYS A 88 -20.33 4.09 0.55
N ILE A 89 -19.21 4.36 -0.12
CA ILE A 89 -18.29 5.44 0.22
C ILE A 89 -18.11 6.32 -1.01
N VAL A 90 -18.32 7.62 -0.83
CA VAL A 90 -18.08 8.66 -1.83
C VAL A 90 -16.74 9.31 -1.54
N GLN A 91 -15.90 9.46 -2.56
CA GLN A 91 -14.54 9.96 -2.41
C GLN A 91 -14.18 10.93 -3.53
N ARG A 92 -13.13 11.73 -3.29
CA ARG A 92 -12.51 12.47 -4.39
C ARG A 92 -11.93 11.49 -5.42
N PRO A 93 -12.08 11.77 -6.72
CA PRO A 93 -11.37 11.05 -7.76
C PRO A 93 -9.87 11.25 -7.60
N MET A 94 -9.13 10.17 -7.74
CA MET A 94 -7.68 10.17 -7.69
C MET A 94 -7.15 9.75 -9.06
N TRP A 95 -5.97 10.24 -9.40
CA TRP A 95 -5.23 9.86 -10.58
C TRP A 95 -4.50 8.53 -10.34
N ASP A 96 -3.58 8.22 -11.24
CA ASP A 96 -2.64 7.12 -11.20
C ASP A 96 -1.96 6.90 -9.84
N SER A 97 -1.63 5.64 -9.62
CA SER A 97 -0.75 5.22 -8.53
C SER A 97 0.72 5.55 -8.81
N TRP A 98 1.57 5.50 -7.80
CA TRP A 98 3.04 5.58 -7.98
C TRP A 98 3.56 4.50 -8.93
N LYS A 99 2.94 3.32 -8.93
CA LYS A 99 3.28 2.25 -9.86
C LYS A 99 2.97 2.62 -11.31
N ASP A 100 1.80 3.19 -11.56
CA ASP A 100 1.41 3.65 -12.90
C ASP A 100 2.33 4.78 -13.37
N LEU A 101 2.72 5.69 -12.46
CA LEU A 101 3.71 6.73 -12.75
C LEU A 101 5.07 6.12 -13.10
N LEU A 102 5.47 5.04 -12.42
CA LEU A 102 6.69 4.30 -12.75
C LEU A 102 6.65 3.73 -14.17
N LEU A 103 5.53 3.08 -14.52
CA LEU A 103 5.33 2.45 -15.83
C LEU A 103 5.34 3.46 -16.98
N ARG A 104 4.92 4.70 -16.71
CA ARG A 104 4.95 5.81 -17.69
C ARG A 104 6.30 6.51 -17.77
N ASN A 105 7.16 6.34 -16.76
CA ASN A 105 8.45 6.98 -16.73
C ASN A 105 9.45 6.17 -17.60
N PRO A 106 10.04 6.76 -18.65
CA PRO A 106 10.99 6.05 -19.53
C PRO A 106 12.22 5.50 -18.79
N SER A 107 12.60 6.12 -17.67
CA SER A 107 13.71 5.64 -16.83
C SER A 107 13.33 4.46 -15.92
N GLY A 108 12.04 4.13 -15.81
CA GLY A 108 11.52 3.07 -14.94
C GLY A 108 11.70 3.34 -13.45
N ARG A 109 11.97 4.59 -13.03
CA ARG A 109 12.27 4.96 -11.64
C ARG A 109 12.01 6.44 -11.35
N PHE A 110 11.79 6.78 -10.10
CA PHE A 110 11.68 8.16 -9.64
C PHE A 110 13.04 8.85 -9.60
N SER A 111 13.05 10.16 -9.84
CA SER A 111 14.20 11.01 -9.51
C SER A 111 14.30 11.20 -8.00
N ASP A 112 15.48 11.59 -7.50
CA ASP A 112 15.68 11.91 -6.07
C ASP A 112 14.65 12.94 -5.58
N ALA A 113 14.43 14.00 -6.37
CA ALA A 113 13.47 15.04 -6.02
C ALA A 113 12.02 14.52 -5.95
N LEU A 114 11.61 13.69 -6.92
CA LEU A 114 10.26 13.10 -6.91
C LEU A 114 10.08 12.14 -5.75
N LEU A 115 11.09 11.32 -5.44
CA LEU A 115 11.07 10.41 -4.30
C LEU A 115 10.94 11.20 -2.98
N LYS A 116 11.78 12.21 -2.76
CA LYS A 116 11.75 13.04 -1.54
C LYS A 116 10.39 13.71 -1.35
N GLY A 117 9.87 14.37 -2.38
CA GLY A 117 8.55 15.03 -2.31
C GLY A 117 7.41 14.03 -2.06
N GLY A 118 7.47 12.87 -2.72
CA GLY A 118 6.50 11.79 -2.50
C GLY A 118 6.54 11.23 -1.08
N LEU A 119 7.75 10.94 -0.56
CA LEU A 119 7.94 10.42 0.78
C LEU A 119 7.54 11.42 1.86
N GLN A 120 7.74 12.73 1.66
CA GLN A 120 7.24 13.75 2.59
C GLN A 120 5.72 13.67 2.76
N HIS A 121 4.98 13.56 1.65
CA HIS A 121 3.51 13.42 1.71
C HIS A 121 3.08 12.08 2.34
N LEU A 122 3.76 10.98 1.97
CA LEU A 122 3.47 9.65 2.50
C LEU A 122 3.73 9.57 4.02
N LEU A 123 4.86 10.11 4.48
CA LEU A 123 5.19 10.09 5.90
C LEU A 123 4.30 11.03 6.70
N LEU A 124 3.86 12.17 6.14
CA LEU A 124 2.81 12.99 6.77
C LEU A 124 1.50 12.21 6.93
N ALA A 125 1.09 11.46 5.89
CA ALA A 125 -0.09 10.61 5.94
C ALA A 125 0.03 9.53 7.03
N LEU A 126 1.16 8.81 7.09
CA LEU A 126 1.40 7.77 8.08
C LEU A 126 1.47 8.34 9.50
N ASP A 127 2.12 9.48 9.69
CA ASP A 127 2.15 10.16 10.99
C ASP A 127 0.72 10.47 11.48
N TYR A 128 -0.15 10.99 10.62
CA TYR A 128 -1.55 11.19 10.94
C TYR A 128 -2.27 9.88 11.30
N MET A 129 -2.15 8.85 10.46
CA MET A 129 -2.80 7.56 10.68
C MET A 129 -2.37 6.92 12.01
N HIS A 130 -1.07 6.96 12.32
CA HIS A 130 -0.49 6.32 13.49
C HIS A 130 -0.77 7.12 14.76
N SER A 131 -0.58 8.44 14.74
CA SER A 131 -0.65 9.30 15.92
C SER A 131 -2.08 9.73 16.29
N GLU A 132 -2.91 10.09 15.30
CA GLU A 132 -4.25 10.64 15.53
C GLU A 132 -5.33 9.57 15.32
N CYS A 133 -5.25 8.78 14.25
CA CYS A 133 -6.29 7.81 13.91
C CYS A 133 -6.13 6.46 14.61
N LYS A 134 -4.92 6.16 15.11
CA LYS A 134 -4.54 4.86 15.70
C LYS A 134 -4.72 3.67 14.75
N LEU A 135 -4.50 3.91 13.45
CA LEU A 135 -4.64 2.91 12.39
C LEU A 135 -3.28 2.48 11.85
N VAL A 136 -3.15 1.21 11.49
CA VAL A 136 -2.03 0.68 10.69
C VAL A 136 -2.58 0.41 9.28
N HIS A 137 -1.89 0.84 8.23
CA HIS A 137 -2.37 0.68 6.85
C HIS A 137 -2.22 -0.77 6.36
N THR A 138 -1.12 -1.44 6.72
CA THR A 138 -0.76 -2.83 6.43
C THR A 138 -0.50 -3.17 4.95
N ASP A 139 -1.00 -2.40 3.99
CA ASP A 139 -0.78 -2.66 2.55
C ASP A 139 -0.04 -1.50 1.84
N ILE A 140 0.99 -0.90 2.47
CA ILE A 140 1.77 0.16 1.82
C ILE A 140 2.61 -0.42 0.69
N LYS A 141 2.32 0.02 -0.54
CA LYS A 141 3.02 -0.33 -1.79
C LYS A 141 2.69 0.70 -2.86
N ALA A 142 3.48 0.73 -3.94
CA ALA A 142 3.34 1.74 -4.99
C ALA A 142 1.94 1.76 -5.66
N ASP A 143 1.25 0.63 -5.74
CA ASP A 143 -0.14 0.53 -6.26
C ASP A 143 -1.16 1.31 -5.41
N ASN A 144 -0.91 1.44 -4.11
CA ASN A 144 -1.87 2.03 -3.17
C ASN A 144 -1.60 3.51 -2.87
N ILE A 145 -0.56 4.11 -3.45
CA ILE A 145 -0.24 5.54 -3.28
C ILE A 145 -0.69 6.29 -4.53
N LEU A 146 -1.83 6.97 -4.44
CA LEU A 146 -2.48 7.64 -5.57
C LEU A 146 -2.16 9.14 -5.61
N HIS A 147 -2.03 9.69 -6.81
CA HIS A 147 -1.89 11.12 -7.01
C HIS A 147 -3.24 11.84 -7.01
N ALA A 148 -3.32 13.00 -6.37
CA ALA A 148 -4.49 13.85 -6.52
C ALA A 148 -4.56 14.42 -7.95
N ILE A 149 -5.77 14.50 -8.50
CA ILE A 149 -6.01 15.13 -9.80
C ILE A 149 -5.89 16.65 -9.63
N ALA A 150 -4.82 17.23 -10.18
CA ALA A 150 -4.62 18.68 -10.18
C ALA A 150 -5.42 19.38 -11.30
N ASP A 151 -5.53 18.74 -12.47
CA ASP A 151 -6.25 19.25 -13.62
C ASP A 151 -7.58 18.50 -13.82
N GLN A 152 -8.69 19.20 -13.59
CA GLN A 152 -10.04 18.66 -13.78
C GLN A 152 -10.35 18.34 -15.25
N GLY A 153 -9.61 18.92 -16.20
CA GLY A 153 -9.69 18.59 -17.62
C GLY A 153 -9.45 17.10 -17.89
N ILE A 154 -8.67 16.44 -17.04
CA ILE A 154 -8.39 15.02 -17.21
C ILE A 154 -9.61 14.14 -16.89
N LEU A 155 -10.45 14.55 -15.94
CA LEU A 155 -11.73 13.87 -15.68
C LEU A 155 -12.69 14.02 -16.86
N ASN A 156 -12.72 15.21 -17.48
CA ASN A 156 -13.53 15.42 -18.68
C ASN A 156 -13.06 14.56 -19.86
N THR A 157 -11.75 14.40 -20.04
CA THR A 157 -11.18 13.50 -21.06
C THR A 157 -11.52 12.05 -20.78
N PHE A 158 -11.33 11.57 -19.55
CA PHE A 158 -11.67 10.20 -19.14
C PHE A 158 -13.14 9.89 -19.42
N VAL A 159 -14.02 10.82 -19.05
CA VAL A 159 -15.47 10.71 -19.26
C VAL A 159 -15.82 10.64 -20.75
N LYS A 160 -15.17 11.44 -21.58
CA LYS A 160 -15.34 11.42 -23.04
C LYS A 160 -14.85 10.10 -23.63
N GLU A 161 -13.68 9.61 -23.20
CA GLU A 161 -13.13 8.33 -23.63
C GLU A 161 -14.03 7.16 -23.23
N GLU A 162 -14.57 7.15 -22.01
CA GLU A 162 -15.50 6.11 -21.55
C GLU A 162 -16.84 6.16 -22.30
N LEU A 163 -17.27 7.33 -22.79
CA LEU A 163 -18.41 7.48 -23.71
C LEU A 163 -18.14 6.87 -25.08
N GLU A 164 -16.98 7.17 -25.67
CA GLU A 164 -16.59 6.72 -27.00
C GLU A 164 -16.17 5.24 -27.02
N THR A 165 -15.49 4.79 -25.97
CA THR A 165 -14.93 3.45 -25.79
C THR A 165 -15.24 2.93 -24.38
N PRO A 166 -16.43 2.34 -24.17
CA PRO A 166 -16.84 1.87 -22.85
C PRO A 166 -15.90 0.82 -22.27
N SER A 167 -15.66 0.90 -20.96
CA SER A 167 -14.89 -0.08 -20.21
C SER A 167 -15.43 -1.52 -20.42
N PRO A 168 -14.55 -2.53 -20.53
CA PRO A 168 -14.96 -3.93 -20.67
C PRO A 168 -15.91 -4.35 -19.53
N ARG A 169 -17.09 -4.84 -19.91
CA ARG A 169 -18.13 -5.30 -18.99
C ARG A 169 -18.64 -6.67 -19.41
N LYS A 170 -18.95 -7.50 -18.41
CA LYS A 170 -19.61 -8.79 -18.62
C LYS A 170 -21.08 -8.66 -18.22
N CYS A 171 -22.00 -9.00 -19.10
CA CYS A 171 -23.41 -9.13 -18.74
C CYS A 171 -23.62 -10.54 -18.16
N ALA A 172 -23.98 -10.63 -16.88
CA ALA A 172 -24.43 -11.86 -16.24
C ALA A 172 -25.92 -11.70 -15.92
N ASP A 173 -26.77 -12.56 -16.49
CA ASP A 173 -28.23 -12.56 -16.28
C ASP A 173 -28.90 -11.18 -16.50
N GLY A 174 -28.46 -10.46 -17.55
CA GLY A 174 -28.99 -9.13 -17.89
C GLY A 174 -28.44 -7.97 -17.08
N SER A 175 -27.59 -8.23 -16.07
CA SER A 175 -26.94 -7.21 -15.25
C SER A 175 -25.49 -6.95 -15.67
N PRO A 176 -25.05 -5.69 -15.84
CA PRO A 176 -23.66 -5.39 -16.14
C PRO A 176 -22.77 -5.65 -14.91
N VAL A 177 -21.67 -6.35 -15.12
CA VAL A 177 -20.61 -6.60 -14.15
C VAL A 177 -19.33 -5.99 -14.70
N TYR A 178 -18.79 -5.01 -13.98
CA TYR A 178 -17.51 -4.41 -14.30
C TYR A 178 -16.38 -5.25 -13.68
N MET A 179 -15.28 -5.38 -14.40
CA MET A 179 -14.10 -6.06 -13.89
C MET A 179 -13.46 -5.17 -12.81
N GLY A 180 -13.59 -5.57 -11.55
CA GLY A 180 -12.88 -4.95 -10.44
C GLY A 180 -11.49 -5.57 -10.24
N ASP A 181 -10.66 -4.93 -9.43
CA ASP A 181 -9.36 -5.48 -9.05
C ASP A 181 -9.50 -6.86 -8.39
N VAL A 182 -8.60 -7.77 -8.75
CA VAL A 182 -8.57 -9.12 -8.20
C VAL A 182 -8.23 -9.04 -6.72
N LYS A 183 -9.21 -9.37 -5.85
CA LYS A 183 -8.96 -9.53 -4.41
C LYS A 183 -7.82 -10.53 -4.19
N ARG A 184 -6.76 -10.09 -3.54
CA ARG A 184 -5.67 -10.96 -3.11
C ARG A 184 -5.79 -11.18 -1.61
N ASN A 185 -6.12 -12.41 -1.20
CA ASN A 185 -6.01 -12.83 0.19
C ASN A 185 -4.52 -12.92 0.52
N HIS A 186 -3.97 -11.89 1.15
CA HIS A 186 -2.63 -11.92 1.70
C HIS A 186 -2.74 -11.85 3.23
N ASP A 187 -1.80 -12.47 3.93
CA ASP A 187 -1.47 -12.09 5.30
C ASP A 187 -1.29 -10.56 5.37
N ALA A 188 -1.41 -9.94 6.55
CA ALA A 188 -1.54 -8.48 6.76
C ALA A 188 -0.78 -7.56 5.77
N GLN A 189 0.40 -7.97 5.29
CA GLN A 189 1.20 -7.27 4.29
C GLN A 189 1.44 -8.07 2.98
N PRO A 190 1.49 -7.37 1.83
CA PRO A 190 1.89 -7.94 0.54
C PRO A 190 3.28 -8.57 0.59
N ASN A 191 3.45 -9.70 -0.12
CA ASN A 191 4.58 -10.62 0.03
C ASN A 191 5.96 -9.95 0.10
N VAL A 192 6.39 -9.25 -0.96
CA VAL A 192 7.75 -8.67 -1.05
C VAL A 192 8.00 -7.49 -0.10
N TYR A 193 6.94 -6.93 0.50
CA TYR A 193 7.06 -5.82 1.44
C TYR A 193 6.88 -6.28 2.89
N ARG A 194 6.60 -7.57 3.12
CA ARG A 194 6.26 -8.10 4.45
C ARG A 194 7.41 -7.92 5.45
N SER A 195 7.07 -7.39 6.62
CA SER A 195 7.98 -7.16 7.73
C SER A 195 8.36 -8.44 8.48
N PRO A 196 9.54 -8.49 9.12
CA PRO A 196 10.01 -9.63 9.89
C PRO A 196 9.02 -10.14 10.94
N GLU A 197 8.42 -9.24 11.73
CA GLU A 197 7.46 -9.58 12.77
C GLU A 197 6.20 -10.24 12.21
N VAL A 198 5.72 -9.82 11.03
CA VAL A 198 4.59 -10.48 10.35
C VAL A 198 5.02 -11.84 9.79
N MET A 199 6.23 -11.96 9.25
CA MET A 199 6.77 -13.23 8.74
C MET A 199 6.86 -14.32 9.81
N ILE A 200 7.32 -13.97 11.01
CA ILE A 200 7.44 -14.90 12.15
C ILE A 200 6.19 -14.97 13.04
N GLN A 201 5.12 -14.24 12.70
CA GLN A 201 3.92 -14.09 13.51
C GLN A 201 4.20 -13.64 14.95
N ALA A 202 5.07 -12.62 15.11
CA ALA A 202 5.18 -11.84 16.33
C ALA A 202 4.12 -10.73 16.36
N PRO A 203 3.81 -10.15 17.52
CA PRO A 203 2.98 -8.94 17.60
C PRO A 203 3.55 -7.82 16.73
N TRP A 204 2.67 -7.14 16.00
CA TRP A 204 3.04 -6.06 15.08
C TRP A 204 2.14 -4.84 15.30
N SER A 205 2.59 -3.67 14.84
CA SER A 205 1.90 -2.38 15.00
C SER A 205 2.36 -1.39 13.92
N TYR A 206 2.27 -0.08 14.19
CA TYR A 206 2.66 1.02 13.30
C TYR A 206 4.01 0.86 12.57
N PRO A 207 5.10 0.33 13.19
CA PRO A 207 6.38 0.17 12.50
C PRO A 207 6.36 -0.81 11.32
N ALA A 208 5.30 -1.61 11.18
CA ALA A 208 5.11 -2.49 10.03
C ALA A 208 4.92 -1.68 8.74
N ASP A 209 4.17 -0.56 8.79
CA ASP A 209 4.02 0.35 7.65
C ASP A 209 5.34 1.04 7.30
N ILE A 210 6.14 1.40 8.31
CA ILE A 210 7.46 2.01 8.08
C ILE A 210 8.39 1.04 7.34
N TRP A 211 8.38 -0.25 7.71
CA TRP A 211 9.11 -1.27 6.96
C TRP A 211 8.62 -1.37 5.51
N ASN A 212 7.30 -1.36 5.29
CA ASN A 212 6.74 -1.38 3.94
C ASN A 212 7.24 -0.21 3.08
N VAL A 213 7.31 1.01 3.66
CA VAL A 213 7.91 2.18 2.98
C VAL A 213 9.37 1.90 2.63
N GLY A 214 10.16 1.42 3.59
CA GLY A 214 11.58 1.09 3.37
C GLY A 214 11.79 0.11 2.23
N ALA A 215 10.98 -0.96 2.15
CA ALA A 215 11.04 -1.92 1.05
C ALA A 215 10.55 -1.34 -0.29
N MET A 216 9.44 -0.57 -0.28
CA MET A 216 8.85 0.04 -1.47
C MET A 216 9.78 1.06 -2.14
N ILE A 217 10.67 1.72 -1.38
CA ILE A 217 11.65 2.67 -1.94
C ILE A 217 12.49 2.03 -3.05
N TRP A 218 12.89 0.75 -2.92
CA TRP A 218 13.67 0.09 -3.99
C TRP A 218 12.87 -0.06 -5.28
N ASP A 219 11.60 -0.43 -5.19
CA ASP A 219 10.74 -0.56 -6.37
C ASP A 219 10.69 0.75 -7.14
N VAL A 220 10.44 1.85 -6.43
CA VAL A 220 10.19 3.13 -7.08
C VAL A 220 11.46 3.88 -7.45
N PHE A 221 12.58 3.63 -6.76
CA PHE A 221 13.81 4.40 -6.95
C PHE A 221 14.94 3.63 -7.63
N GLN A 222 15.04 2.32 -7.34
CA GLN A 222 16.05 1.44 -7.93
C GLN A 222 15.53 0.66 -9.15
N GLY A 223 14.20 0.63 -9.37
CA GLY A 223 13.58 -0.07 -10.51
C GLY A 223 13.51 -1.59 -10.32
N GLY A 224 13.54 -2.07 -9.08
CA GLY A 224 13.44 -3.50 -8.74
C GLY A 224 13.14 -3.69 -7.26
N HIS A 225 12.81 -4.92 -6.85
CA HIS A 225 12.47 -5.19 -5.45
C HIS A 225 13.72 -5.29 -4.57
N LEU A 226 13.62 -4.82 -3.32
CA LEU A 226 14.64 -5.11 -2.31
C LEU A 226 14.63 -6.59 -1.91
N PHE A 227 13.44 -7.20 -1.87
CA PHE A 227 13.22 -8.60 -1.55
C PHE A 227 12.33 -9.25 -2.60
N TYR A 228 12.61 -10.50 -2.94
CA TYR A 228 11.83 -11.29 -3.89
C TYR A 228 11.18 -12.50 -3.23
N GLY A 229 11.83 -13.05 -2.20
CA GLY A 229 11.39 -14.23 -1.46
C GLY A 229 11.20 -15.46 -2.34
N GLN A 230 11.92 -15.55 -3.46
CA GLN A 230 11.77 -16.65 -4.42
C GLN A 230 12.45 -17.89 -3.90
N ASP A 231 11.64 -18.92 -3.69
CA ASP A 231 12.12 -20.18 -3.13
C ASP A 231 12.91 -20.98 -4.18
N PRO A 232 14.16 -21.42 -3.89
CA PRO A 232 14.97 -22.20 -4.83
C PRO A 232 14.31 -23.51 -5.29
N THR A 233 13.31 -24.00 -4.56
CA THR A 233 12.53 -25.19 -4.95
C THR A 233 11.54 -24.93 -6.08
N GLY A 234 11.41 -23.69 -6.56
CA GLY A 234 10.49 -23.32 -7.64
C GLY A 234 9.04 -23.14 -7.20
N LYS A 235 8.76 -23.15 -5.89
CA LYS A 235 7.41 -22.94 -5.32
C LYS A 235 6.93 -21.48 -5.39
N GLY A 236 7.72 -20.59 -5.96
CA GLY A 236 7.47 -19.15 -5.95
C GLY A 236 7.81 -18.54 -4.59
N TYR A 237 7.06 -17.51 -4.20
CA TYR A 237 7.31 -16.80 -2.94
C TYR A 237 7.13 -17.70 -1.71
N THR A 238 8.11 -17.72 -0.80
CA THR A 238 7.97 -18.33 0.53
C THR A 238 8.57 -17.46 1.64
N THR A 239 7.98 -17.54 2.84
CA THR A 239 8.48 -16.83 4.02
C THR A 239 9.93 -17.18 4.35
N ARG A 240 10.34 -18.45 4.22
CA ARG A 240 11.73 -18.87 4.48
C ARG A 240 12.73 -18.24 3.50
N ALA A 241 12.37 -18.10 2.23
CA ALA A 241 13.25 -17.47 1.25
C ALA A 241 13.33 -15.96 1.48
N HIS A 242 12.21 -15.31 1.80
CA HIS A 242 12.21 -13.89 2.15
C HIS A 242 13.03 -13.61 3.42
N LEU A 243 12.84 -14.40 4.48
CA LEU A 243 13.67 -14.27 5.70
C LEU A 243 15.16 -14.47 5.42
N ALA A 244 15.54 -15.40 4.53
CA ALA A 244 16.93 -15.58 4.13
C ALA A 244 17.51 -14.32 3.48
N GLU A 245 16.75 -13.64 2.62
CA GLU A 245 17.16 -12.36 2.00
C GLU A 245 17.30 -11.25 3.05
N VAL A 246 16.37 -11.16 4.01
CA VAL A 246 16.48 -10.20 5.12
C VAL A 246 17.72 -10.47 5.97
N ILE A 247 18.03 -11.73 6.26
CA ILE A 247 19.26 -12.12 6.97
C ILE A 247 20.51 -11.76 6.16
N GLY A 248 20.49 -11.99 4.85
CA GLY A 248 21.59 -11.62 3.97
C GLY A 248 21.87 -10.11 3.97
N LEU A 249 20.83 -9.30 4.19
CA LEU A 249 20.90 -7.83 4.21
C LEU A 249 21.25 -7.25 5.58
N LEU A 250 20.63 -7.75 6.66
CA LEU A 250 20.68 -7.17 8.01
C LEU A 250 21.53 -8.00 8.99
N GLY A 251 22.02 -9.16 8.59
CA GLY A 251 22.58 -10.15 9.50
C GLY A 251 21.51 -10.93 10.26
N PRO A 252 21.89 -11.84 11.17
CA PRO A 252 20.94 -12.67 11.91
C PRO A 252 20.01 -11.83 12.80
N PRO A 253 18.73 -12.25 12.97
CA PRO A 253 17.80 -11.56 13.85
C PRO A 253 18.21 -11.72 15.32
N PRO A 254 17.86 -10.74 16.17
CA PRO A 254 18.10 -10.85 17.60
C PRO A 254 17.17 -11.90 18.25
N LEU A 255 17.68 -12.62 19.26
CA LEU A 255 16.95 -13.70 19.93
C LEU A 255 15.63 -13.24 20.54
N ASP A 256 15.60 -12.06 21.15
CA ASP A 256 14.40 -11.52 21.79
C ASP A 256 13.26 -11.26 20.80
N LEU A 257 13.55 -11.02 19.52
CA LEU A 257 12.52 -10.93 18.48
C LEU A 257 11.99 -12.32 18.13
N LEU A 258 12.89 -13.31 18.00
CA LEU A 258 12.52 -14.69 17.69
C LEU A 258 11.63 -15.29 18.77
N GLU A 259 11.90 -15.01 20.05
CA GLU A 259 11.10 -15.46 21.18
C GLU A 259 9.65 -14.96 21.14
N ARG A 260 9.39 -13.79 20.54
CA ARG A 260 8.04 -13.22 20.36
C ARG A 260 7.26 -13.89 19.24
N GLY A 261 7.93 -14.52 18.28
CA GLY A 261 7.32 -15.07 17.06
C GLY A 261 6.80 -16.49 17.23
N ILE A 262 5.51 -16.69 16.95
CA ILE A 262 4.86 -18.01 17.01
C ILE A 262 5.51 -18.98 16.01
N ARG A 263 5.91 -18.48 14.84
CA ARG A 263 6.49 -19.27 13.75
C ARG A 263 8.01 -19.29 13.73
N SER A 264 8.69 -18.63 14.67
CA SER A 264 10.15 -18.56 14.68
C SER A 264 10.81 -19.94 14.63
N LYS A 265 10.21 -20.93 15.31
CA LYS A 265 10.68 -22.33 15.38
C LYS A 265 10.62 -23.06 14.04
N GLU A 266 9.88 -22.55 13.05
CA GLU A 266 9.89 -23.09 11.68
C GLU A 266 11.19 -22.76 10.94
N PHE A 267 11.90 -21.69 11.35
CA PHE A 267 13.02 -21.14 10.60
C PHE A 267 14.31 -21.05 11.40
N PHE A 268 14.22 -21.00 12.72
CA PHE A 268 15.35 -20.82 13.63
C PHE A 268 15.37 -21.87 14.74
N SER A 269 16.56 -22.29 15.16
CA SER A 269 16.76 -23.08 16.37
C SER A 269 16.53 -22.24 17.63
N GLU A 270 16.47 -22.89 18.80
CA GLU A 270 16.39 -22.20 20.10
C GLU A 270 17.59 -21.26 20.35
N ALA A 271 18.75 -21.56 19.76
CA ALA A 271 19.94 -20.70 19.83
C ALA A 271 19.97 -19.60 18.74
N GLY A 272 18.88 -19.41 18.00
CA GLY A 272 18.76 -18.39 16.94
C GLY A 272 19.47 -18.72 15.63
N GLN A 273 19.90 -19.98 15.44
CA GLN A 273 20.58 -20.40 14.22
C GLN A 273 19.56 -20.65 13.11
N TRP A 274 19.87 -20.24 11.88
CA TRP A 274 19.03 -20.48 10.70
C TRP A 274 18.97 -21.98 10.35
N ILE A 275 17.76 -22.55 10.31
CA ILE A 275 17.53 -23.99 10.04
C ILE A 275 16.60 -24.26 8.84
N ALA A 276 16.11 -23.22 8.15
CA ALA A 276 15.07 -23.36 7.13
C ALA A 276 15.54 -23.91 5.76
N GLU A 277 16.78 -24.41 5.67
CA GLU A 277 17.37 -25.02 4.47
C GLU A 277 17.21 -24.17 3.18
N VAL A 278 17.28 -22.84 3.32
CA VAL A 278 17.46 -21.90 2.19
C VAL A 278 18.83 -21.25 2.32
N PRO A 279 19.63 -21.19 1.25
CA PRO A 279 20.87 -20.43 1.27
C PRO A 279 20.61 -18.96 1.60
N ILE A 280 21.37 -18.42 2.55
CA ILE A 280 21.37 -16.98 2.82
C ILE A 280 22.23 -16.30 1.75
N PRO A 281 21.69 -15.35 0.97
CA PRO A 281 22.46 -14.62 -0.03
C PRO A 281 23.68 -13.93 0.60
N GLN A 282 24.85 -14.07 -0.02
CA GLN A 282 26.10 -13.47 0.45
C GLN A 282 26.41 -12.19 -0.32
N GLY A 283 27.01 -11.21 0.35
CA GLY A 283 27.41 -9.93 -0.28
C GLY A 283 26.26 -8.94 -0.52
N ASN A 284 25.04 -9.27 -0.09
CA ASN A 284 23.93 -8.33 -0.11
C ASN A 284 24.15 -7.25 0.95
N SER A 285 24.04 -5.99 0.53
CA SER A 285 24.02 -4.85 1.44
C SER A 285 23.19 -3.74 0.81
N LEU A 286 22.63 -2.85 1.63
CA LEU A 286 21.93 -1.67 1.11
C LEU A 286 22.86 -0.80 0.25
N ASP A 287 24.16 -0.77 0.58
CA ASP A 287 25.15 -0.03 -0.19
C ASP A 287 25.32 -0.60 -1.60
N ASN A 288 25.47 -1.93 -1.74
CA ASN A 288 25.58 -2.58 -3.04
C ASN A 288 24.27 -2.53 -3.84
N ALA A 289 23.12 -2.50 -3.14
CA ALA A 289 21.81 -2.44 -3.78
C ALA A 289 21.45 -1.04 -4.30
N GLU A 290 22.16 0.01 -3.88
CA GLU A 290 21.99 1.37 -4.37
C GLU A 290 22.99 1.66 -5.49
N HIS A 291 22.46 1.93 -6.69
CA HIS A 291 23.25 2.12 -7.92
C HIS A 291 23.27 3.55 -8.47
N PHE A 292 22.50 4.47 -7.91
CA PHE A 292 22.17 5.75 -8.54
C PHE A 292 22.62 6.99 -7.77
N LEU A 293 22.87 6.85 -6.48
CA LEU A 293 23.43 7.90 -5.64
C LEU A 293 24.92 7.64 -5.42
N ALA A 294 25.66 8.71 -5.16
CA ALA A 294 27.07 8.64 -4.82
C ALA A 294 27.39 9.54 -3.63
N GLY A 295 28.62 9.40 -3.12
CA GLY A 295 29.21 10.29 -2.13
C GLY A 295 28.31 10.54 -0.91
N ARG A 296 28.14 11.81 -0.57
CA ARG A 296 27.41 12.21 0.64
C ARG A 296 25.92 11.92 0.52
N ASN A 297 25.33 12.09 -0.66
CA ASN A 297 23.91 11.83 -0.87
C ASN A 297 23.58 10.35 -0.63
N LYS A 298 24.38 9.42 -1.17
CA LYS A 298 24.23 7.98 -0.92
C LYS A 298 24.33 7.65 0.57
N ALA A 299 25.35 8.17 1.26
CA ALA A 299 25.52 7.90 2.69
C ALA A 299 24.31 8.36 3.52
N MET A 300 23.78 9.56 3.24
CA MET A 300 22.60 10.10 3.91
C MET A 300 21.34 9.29 3.59
N PHE A 301 21.12 8.91 2.32
CA PHE A 301 20.02 8.05 1.90
C PHE A 301 20.04 6.70 2.60
N LEU A 302 21.19 6.02 2.62
CA LEU A 302 21.30 4.72 3.27
C LEU A 302 21.04 4.81 4.77
N ASN A 303 21.47 5.89 5.44
CA ASN A 303 21.15 6.12 6.85
C ASN A 303 19.65 6.34 7.08
N PHE A 304 18.99 7.10 6.20
CA PHE A 304 17.55 7.32 6.25
C PHE A 304 16.78 5.99 6.14
N VAL A 305 17.13 5.15 5.17
CA VAL A 305 16.42 3.88 4.95
C VAL A 305 16.75 2.82 6.00
N LYS A 306 17.97 2.80 6.55
CA LYS A 306 18.31 1.99 7.73
C LYS A 306 17.42 2.31 8.94
N GLY A 307 16.94 3.55 9.05
CA GLY A 307 15.94 3.94 10.05
C GLY A 307 14.58 3.25 9.87
N MET A 308 14.29 2.68 8.70
CA MET A 308 13.05 1.94 8.42
C MET A 308 13.24 0.43 8.44
N LEU A 309 14.42 -0.05 8.03
CA LEU A 309 14.73 -1.47 7.84
C LEU A 309 15.55 -2.02 9.01
N ALA A 310 14.87 -2.20 10.16
CA ALA A 310 15.45 -2.82 11.34
C ALA A 310 14.67 -4.09 11.74
N TRP A 311 15.37 -5.06 12.33
CA TRP A 311 14.78 -6.31 12.83
C TRP A 311 13.69 -6.04 13.87
N ARG A 312 14.04 -5.32 14.95
CA ARG A 312 13.08 -4.97 15.99
C ARG A 312 12.17 -3.84 15.49
N PRO A 313 10.84 -3.99 15.58
CA PRO A 313 9.91 -2.92 15.24
C PRO A 313 10.19 -1.62 16.00
N GLU A 314 10.58 -1.71 17.27
CA GLU A 314 10.90 -0.58 18.15
C GLU A 314 12.20 0.16 17.78
N ASP A 315 13.10 -0.46 17.01
CA ASP A 315 14.33 0.19 16.54
C ASP A 315 14.09 1.00 15.25
N ARG A 316 12.89 0.91 14.67
CA ARG A 316 12.51 1.69 13.47
C ARG A 316 12.05 3.07 13.88
N LYS A 317 12.50 4.08 13.14
CA LYS A 317 12.04 5.45 13.25
C LYS A 317 10.55 5.54 12.93
N THR A 318 9.83 6.37 13.67
CA THR A 318 8.45 6.76 13.37
C THR A 318 8.39 7.64 12.12
N ALA A 319 7.20 7.77 11.54
CA ALA A 319 6.99 8.69 10.42
C ALA A 319 7.36 10.15 10.78
N ALA A 320 7.01 10.62 11.97
CA ALA A 320 7.39 11.94 12.49
C ALA A 320 8.91 12.16 12.60
N GLU A 321 9.68 11.13 12.97
CA GLU A 321 11.15 11.20 13.03
C GLU A 321 11.77 11.19 11.62
N LEU A 322 11.22 10.38 10.71
CA LEU A 322 11.67 10.31 9.31
C LEU A 322 11.41 11.63 8.57
N LEU A 323 10.31 12.33 8.87
CA LEU A 323 10.02 13.68 8.34
C LEU A 323 11.09 14.72 8.69
N LYS A 324 11.84 14.49 9.77
CA LYS A 324 12.92 15.38 10.24
C LYS A 324 14.29 14.89 9.80
N ASP A 325 14.38 13.78 9.06
CA ASP A 325 15.66 13.22 8.66
C ASP A 325 16.41 14.17 7.71
N PRO A 326 17.73 14.38 7.91
CA PRO A 326 18.51 15.27 7.07
C PRO A 326 18.46 14.94 5.58
N TRP A 327 18.38 13.66 5.20
CA TRP A 327 18.31 13.30 3.79
C TRP A 327 17.02 13.80 3.13
N LEU A 328 15.88 13.66 3.83
CA LEU A 328 14.57 14.06 3.31
C LEU A 328 14.37 15.58 3.31
N THR A 329 15.01 16.29 4.22
CA THR A 329 14.87 17.75 4.40
C THR A 329 15.89 18.57 3.59
N THR A 330 16.95 17.93 3.07
CA THR A 330 17.99 18.58 2.28
C THR A 330 17.80 18.31 0.79
N TRP A 331 17.48 19.36 0.01
CA TRP A 331 17.23 19.26 -1.44
C TRP A 331 18.50 19.32 -2.29
N GLU A 332 19.51 20.06 -1.83
CA GLU A 332 20.82 20.14 -2.47
C GLU A 332 21.86 19.50 -1.54
N ILE A 333 22.30 18.28 -1.89
CA ILE A 333 23.37 17.59 -1.16
C ILE A 333 24.61 17.65 -2.04
N SER A 334 25.52 18.56 -1.71
CA SER A 334 26.86 18.61 -2.29
C SER A 334 27.77 17.59 -1.63
N ASP A 335 28.69 17.02 -2.40
CA ASP A 335 29.73 16.13 -1.89
C ASP A 335 30.76 16.84 -1.01
#